data_AF-A0A0N4U0A7-F1
#
_entry.id   AF-A0A0N4U0A7-F1
#
_cell.length_a   1.000
_cell.length_b   1.000
_cell.length_c   1.000
_cell.angle_alpha   90.00
_cell.angle_beta   90.00
_cell.angle_gamma   90.00
#
_symmetry.space_group_name_H-M   'P 1'
#
loop_
_entity.id
_entity.type
_entity.pdbx_description
1 polymer ?
#
loop_
_entity_poly.entity_id
_entity_poly.type
_entity_poly.pdbx_seq_one_letter_code
_entity_poly.pdbx_strand_id
1 'polypeptide(L)'
;MFFFDGRFRPVPLSQTFIGVRNPRNMGPDIMREMDEVCYDKVHQFVSKGHQVLVFVTARNATTKLATTFRDEAAKRGELSHFLPTNNGSVQYINAMKSVQNCRNGMLAEFLRLGFGIHHAGLPRRERLMTEKFFANGHITVLFCTSTLAWGINLPAHAVVIRGTEIFNVQKGGFSDIGVLDVQQIFGRAGRPQYESSGK
;
A
#
# COMPACT_ATOMS: atom_id res chain seq x y z
N MET A 1 -9.24 -24.20 -26.64
CA MET A 1 -9.57 -22.98 -25.87
C MET A 1 -9.48 -23.35 -24.40
N PHE A 2 -8.71 -22.61 -23.60
CA PHE A 2 -8.59 -22.86 -22.15
C PHE A 2 -9.23 -21.70 -21.39
N PHE A 3 -10.03 -22.02 -20.37
CA PHE A 3 -10.63 -21.06 -19.46
C PHE A 3 -10.34 -21.50 -18.03
N PHE A 4 -9.74 -20.60 -17.26
CA PHE A 4 -9.38 -20.83 -15.86
C PHE A 4 -10.11 -19.82 -15.00
N ASP A 5 -10.98 -20.29 -14.12
CA ASP A 5 -11.67 -19.43 -13.15
C ASP A 5 -10.77 -19.11 -11.94
N GLY A 6 -11.28 -18.33 -10.98
CA GLY A 6 -10.53 -17.91 -9.80
C GLY A 6 -9.99 -19.05 -8.92
N ARG A 7 -10.49 -20.29 -9.06
CA ARG A 7 -10.03 -21.46 -8.29
C ARG A 7 -8.67 -21.96 -8.75
N PHE A 8 -8.25 -21.61 -9.97
CA PHE A 8 -6.93 -21.95 -10.51
C PHE A 8 -5.84 -20.97 -10.08
N ARG A 9 -6.19 -19.95 -9.28
CA ARG A 9 -5.20 -19.02 -8.74
C ARG A 9 -4.24 -19.77 -7.81
N PRO A 10 -2.91 -19.68 -8.02
CA PRO A 10 -1.94 -20.39 -7.19
C PRO A 10 -2.04 -20.08 -5.70
N VAL A 11 -2.49 -18.86 -5.37
CA VAL A 11 -2.84 -18.44 -4.02
C VAL A 11 -4.31 -17.97 -4.05
N PRO A 12 -5.26 -18.65 -3.39
CA PRO A 12 -6.66 -18.23 -3.37
C PRO A 12 -6.82 -16.79 -2.90
N LEU A 13 -7.69 -16.02 -3.57
CA LEU A 13 -7.97 -14.62 -3.24
C LEU A 13 -9.32 -14.49 -2.52
N SER A 14 -9.33 -13.83 -1.37
CA SER A 14 -10.56 -13.43 -0.69
C SER A 14 -10.75 -11.93 -0.85
N GLN A 15 -11.86 -11.50 -1.44
CA GLN A 15 -12.13 -10.07 -1.67
C GLN A 15 -13.09 -9.52 -0.61
N THR A 16 -12.85 -8.28 -0.16
CA THR A 16 -13.75 -7.56 0.74
C THR A 16 -14.04 -6.18 0.15
N PHE A 17 -15.32 -5.82 0.05
CA PHE A 17 -15.76 -4.51 -0.44
C PHE A 17 -16.30 -3.69 0.73
N ILE A 18 -15.76 -2.49 0.94
CA ILE A 18 -16.18 -1.60 2.02
C ILE A 18 -16.76 -0.33 1.41
N GLY A 19 -18.09 -0.23 1.45
CA GLY A 19 -18.80 0.98 1.04
C GLY A 19 -18.86 1.97 2.19
N VAL A 20 -18.11 3.06 2.09
CA VAL A 20 -18.21 4.19 3.03
C VAL A 20 -19.41 5.04 2.63
N ARG A 21 -20.38 5.21 3.53
CA ARG A 21 -21.61 5.97 3.27
C ARG A 21 -21.62 7.23 4.11
N ASN A 22 -21.87 8.37 3.48
CA ASN A 22 -22.12 9.61 4.19
C ASN A 22 -23.62 9.86 4.35
N PRO A 23 -24.16 9.86 5.58
CA PRO A 23 -25.55 10.26 5.79
C PRO A 23 -25.82 11.76 5.57
N ARG A 24 -24.79 12.62 5.42
CA ARG A 24 -24.93 14.10 5.41
C ARG A 24 -24.27 14.86 4.24
N ASN A 25 -23.77 14.18 3.19
CA ASN A 25 -23.15 14.84 2.01
C ASN A 25 -22.06 15.90 2.33
N MET A 26 -21.23 15.69 3.35
CA MET A 26 -20.05 16.53 3.59
C MET A 26 -18.80 15.84 3.02
N GLY A 27 -18.27 16.36 1.91
CA GLY A 27 -17.13 15.76 1.18
C GLY A 27 -15.86 15.48 2.02
N PRO A 28 -15.37 16.41 2.88
CA PRO A 28 -14.16 16.20 3.67
C PRO A 28 -14.26 15.02 4.66
N ASP A 29 -15.46 14.78 5.20
CA ASP A 29 -15.70 13.72 6.18
C ASP A 29 -15.58 12.33 5.55
N ILE A 30 -16.01 12.16 4.29
CA ILE A 30 -15.93 10.87 3.58
C ILE A 30 -14.48 10.45 3.40
N MET A 31 -13.64 11.38 2.93
CA MET A 31 -12.23 11.08 2.71
C MET A 31 -11.54 10.66 4.01
N ARG A 32 -11.88 11.31 5.12
CA ARG A 32 -11.35 10.98 6.44
C ARG A 32 -11.84 9.61 6.92
N GLU A 33 -13.13 9.33 6.80
CA GLU A 33 -13.69 8.03 7.18
C GLU A 33 -13.08 6.91 6.34
N MET A 34 -12.83 7.14 5.05
CA MET A 34 -12.09 6.20 4.19
C MET A 34 -10.65 5.99 4.67
N ASP A 35 -9.97 7.03 5.17
CA ASP A 35 -8.61 6.91 5.73
C ASP A 35 -8.61 6.11 7.03
N GLU A 36 -9.58 6.35 7.91
CA GLU A 36 -9.77 5.62 9.18
C GLU A 36 -10.07 4.13 8.93
N VAL A 37 -11.01 3.83 8.03
CA VAL A 37 -11.34 2.46 7.63
C VAL A 37 -10.14 1.78 6.96
N CYS A 38 -9.40 2.50 6.11
CA CYS A 38 -8.19 1.98 5.49
C CYS A 38 -7.13 1.65 6.54
N TYR A 39 -6.94 2.52 7.53
CA TYR A 39 -6.03 2.30 8.65
C TYR A 39 -6.39 1.03 9.42
N ASP A 40 -7.65 0.90 9.85
CA ASP A 40 -8.11 -0.26 10.64
C ASP A 40 -7.90 -1.57 9.87
N LYS A 41 -8.15 -1.58 8.56
CA LYS A 41 -7.95 -2.77 7.74
C LYS A 41 -6.48 -3.13 7.55
N VAL A 42 -5.62 -2.14 7.31
CA VAL A 42 -4.18 -2.40 7.17
C VAL A 42 -3.60 -2.88 8.50
N HIS A 43 -3.97 -2.25 9.62
CA HIS A 43 -3.51 -2.63 10.95
C HIS A 43 -3.89 -4.09 11.30
N GLN A 44 -5.07 -4.56 10.91
CA GLN A 44 -5.49 -5.96 11.10
C GLN A 44 -4.54 -6.99 10.46
N PHE A 45 -3.88 -6.63 9.35
CA PHE A 45 -2.90 -7.49 8.68
C PHE A 45 -1.50 -7.28 9.25
N VAL A 46 -1.11 -6.03 9.46
CA VAL A 46 0.22 -5.67 9.95
C VAL A 46 0.45 -6.17 11.38
N SER A 47 -0.56 -6.11 12.24
CA SER A 47 -0.51 -6.69 13.61
C SER A 47 -0.26 -8.20 13.63
N LYS A 48 -0.51 -8.90 12.51
CA LYS A 48 -0.20 -10.33 12.32
C LYS A 48 1.15 -10.55 11.63
N GLY A 49 1.94 -9.51 11.41
CA GLY A 49 3.24 -9.55 10.74
C GLY A 49 3.16 -9.61 9.21
N HIS A 50 2.01 -9.30 8.61
CA HIS A 50 1.84 -9.34 7.16
C HIS A 50 2.20 -8.01 6.49
N GLN A 51 2.79 -8.10 5.29
CA GLN A 51 3.06 -6.94 4.45
C GLN A 51 1.82 -6.59 3.61
N VAL A 52 1.55 -5.28 3.47
CA VAL A 52 0.35 -4.77 2.80
C VAL A 52 0.73 -3.72 1.75
N LEU A 53 0.08 -3.80 0.58
CA LEU A 53 0.11 -2.75 -0.44
C LEU A 53 -1.14 -1.89 -0.32
N VAL A 54 -0.98 -0.57 -0.24
CA VAL A 54 -2.08 0.39 -0.18
C VAL A 54 -2.08 1.24 -1.43
N PHE A 55 -3.04 0.99 -2.32
CA PHE A 55 -3.19 1.71 -3.57
C PHE A 55 -4.04 2.96 -3.37
N VAL A 56 -3.53 4.10 -3.85
CA VAL A 56 -4.20 5.40 -3.90
C VAL A 56 -4.21 5.94 -5.33
N THR A 57 -5.09 6.91 -5.59
CA THR A 57 -5.33 7.42 -6.95
C THR A 57 -4.45 8.61 -7.35
N ALA A 58 -3.72 9.22 -6.40
CA ALA A 58 -2.85 10.37 -6.67
C ALA A 58 -1.46 10.22 -6.03
N ARG A 59 -0.45 10.86 -6.65
CA ARG A 59 0.95 10.79 -6.18
C ARG A 59 1.11 11.40 -4.78
N ASN A 60 0.58 12.60 -4.58
CA ASN A 60 0.58 13.29 -3.29
C ASN A 60 -0.23 12.54 -2.22
N ALA A 61 -1.24 11.76 -2.63
CA ALA A 61 -2.03 10.95 -1.71
C ALA A 61 -1.21 9.83 -1.05
N THR A 62 -0.13 9.34 -1.70
CA THR A 62 0.75 8.31 -1.08
C THR A 62 1.40 8.86 0.19
N THR A 63 2.08 10.00 0.08
CA THR A 63 2.69 10.69 1.21
C THR A 63 1.65 11.14 2.23
N LYS A 64 0.53 11.72 1.79
CA LYS A 64 -0.52 12.19 2.69
C LYS A 64 -1.07 11.06 3.55
N LEU A 65 -1.39 9.92 2.95
CA LEU A 65 -1.93 8.76 3.66
C LEU A 65 -0.89 8.14 4.60
N ALA A 66 0.38 8.04 4.19
CA ALA A 66 1.46 7.59 5.06
C ALA A 66 1.61 8.47 6.32
N THR A 67 1.53 9.80 6.15
CA THR A 67 1.53 10.75 7.27
C THR A 67 0.30 10.58 8.16
N THR A 68 -0.89 10.41 7.57
CA THR A 68 -2.12 10.12 8.33
C THR A 68 -2.00 8.84 9.15
N PHE A 69 -1.43 7.78 8.57
CA PHE A 69 -1.17 6.52 9.26
C PHE A 69 -0.19 6.69 10.42
N ARG A 70 0.89 7.45 10.24
CA ARG A 70 1.84 7.79 11.32
C ARG A 70 1.11 8.48 12.46
N ASP A 71 0.33 9.51 12.16
CA ASP A 71 -0.33 10.32 13.17
C ASP A 71 -1.41 9.52 13.91
N GLU A 72 -2.14 8.67 13.20
CA GLU A 72 -3.16 7.80 13.80
C GLU A 72 -2.53 6.70 14.66
N ALA A 73 -1.47 6.06 14.18
CA ALA A 73 -0.70 5.08 14.96
C ALA A 73 -0.06 5.70 16.20
N ALA A 74 0.42 6.95 16.12
CA ALA A 74 0.96 7.68 17.26
C ALA A 74 -0.12 7.96 18.32
N LYS A 75 -1.31 8.38 17.90
CA LYS A 75 -2.45 8.61 18.81
C LYS A 75 -2.90 7.33 19.51
N ARG A 76 -2.90 6.20 18.80
CA ARG A 76 -3.35 4.90 19.32
C ARG A 76 -2.26 4.13 20.06
N GLY A 77 -0.99 4.58 20.00
CA GLY A 77 0.14 3.87 20.59
C GLY A 77 0.57 2.62 19.81
N GLU A 78 0.29 2.56 18.52
CA GLU A 78 0.40 1.36 17.66
C GLU A 78 1.59 1.43 16.69
N LEU A 79 2.44 2.45 16.80
CA LEU A 79 3.60 2.65 15.91
C LEU A 79 4.52 1.43 15.83
N SER A 80 4.69 0.70 16.93
CA SER A 80 5.52 -0.49 17.00
C SER A 80 4.98 -1.65 16.15
N HIS A 81 3.67 -1.73 15.93
CA HIS A 81 3.06 -2.79 15.13
C HIS A 81 3.49 -2.71 13.66
N PHE A 82 3.77 -1.50 13.17
CA PHE A 82 4.21 -1.29 11.80
C PHE A 82 5.69 -1.57 11.58
N LEU A 83 6.48 -1.72 12.64
CA LEU A 83 7.89 -2.05 12.49
C LEU A 83 8.05 -3.48 11.97
N PRO A 84 8.96 -3.72 11.02
CA PRO A 84 9.22 -5.07 10.55
C PRO A 84 9.89 -5.89 11.66
N THR A 85 9.62 -7.20 11.69
CA THR A 85 10.24 -8.13 12.66
C THR A 85 11.77 -8.15 12.56
N ASN A 86 12.33 -7.75 11.42
CA ASN A 86 13.77 -7.69 11.18
C ASN A 86 14.39 -6.29 11.39
N ASN A 87 13.72 -5.38 12.11
CA ASN A 87 14.19 -4.00 12.37
C ASN A 87 15.56 -3.89 13.08
N GLY A 88 16.01 -4.94 13.78
CA GLY A 88 17.33 -5.00 14.40
C GLY A 88 18.42 -5.64 13.53
N SER A 89 18.07 -6.14 12.35
CA SER A 89 19.01 -6.86 11.49
C SER A 89 20.07 -5.94 10.87
N VAL A 90 21.26 -6.48 10.60
CA VAL A 90 22.34 -5.76 9.91
C VAL A 90 21.85 -5.25 8.54
N GLN A 91 21.03 -6.04 7.86
CA GLN A 91 20.42 -5.69 6.57
C GLN A 91 19.51 -4.47 6.70
N TYR A 92 18.66 -4.43 7.72
CA TYR A 92 17.78 -3.28 7.98
C TYR A 92 18.59 -2.02 8.34
N ILE A 93 19.62 -2.15 9.18
CA ILE A 93 20.50 -1.03 9.54
C ILE A 93 21.21 -0.48 8.28
N ASN A 94 21.64 -1.35 7.37
CA ASN A 94 22.24 -0.95 6.10
C ASN A 94 21.21 -0.29 5.17
N ALA A 95 19.98 -0.78 5.13
CA ALA A 95 18.88 -0.13 4.42
C ALA A 95 18.64 1.30 4.94
N MET A 96 18.58 1.46 6.26
CA MET A 96 18.47 2.75 6.96
C MET A 96 19.61 3.72 6.61
N LYS A 97 20.86 3.24 6.57
CA LYS A 97 22.00 4.06 6.12
C LYS A 97 21.90 4.45 4.65
N SER A 98 21.44 3.54 3.80
CA SER A 98 21.34 3.80 2.36
C SER A 98 20.25 4.81 2.01
N VAL A 99 19.14 4.86 2.76
CA VAL A 99 18.05 5.82 2.56
C VAL A 99 18.39 7.21 3.09
N GLN A 100 19.28 7.33 4.08
CA GLN A 100 19.77 8.65 4.55
C GLN A 100 20.46 9.46 3.44
N ASN A 101 20.96 8.79 2.40
CA ASN A 101 21.59 9.43 1.25
C ASN A 101 20.58 9.80 0.13
N CYS A 102 19.28 9.56 0.34
CA CYS A 102 18.24 9.97 -0.61
C CYS A 102 17.97 11.47 -0.50
N ARG A 103 17.55 12.09 -1.61
CA ARG A 103 17.18 13.51 -1.63
C ARG A 103 15.87 13.74 -0.87
N ASN A 104 14.98 12.76 -0.91
CA ASN A 104 13.70 12.84 -0.22
C ASN A 104 13.83 12.39 1.24
N GLY A 105 13.94 13.36 2.17
CA GLY A 105 14.03 13.10 3.61
C GLY A 105 12.86 12.30 4.18
N MET A 106 11.67 12.36 3.53
CA MET A 106 10.49 11.62 3.98
C MET A 106 10.64 10.10 3.83
N LEU A 107 11.43 9.62 2.86
CA LEU A 107 11.66 8.18 2.71
C LEU A 107 12.40 7.60 3.91
N ALA A 108 13.36 8.35 4.46
CA ALA A 108 14.09 7.94 5.65
C ALA A 108 13.22 7.98 6.90
N GLU A 109 12.31 8.95 7.00
CA GLU A 109 11.33 9.03 8.08
C GLU A 109 10.35 7.85 8.03
N PHE A 110 9.74 7.61 6.87
CA PHE A 110 8.78 6.54 6.67
C PHE A 110 9.40 5.16 6.88
N LEU A 111 10.62 4.93 6.42
CA LEU A 111 11.28 3.63 6.62
C LEU A 111 11.42 3.30 8.12
N ARG A 112 11.70 4.29 8.98
CA ARG A 112 11.79 4.08 10.45
C ARG A 112 10.47 3.65 11.07
N LEU A 113 9.36 3.92 10.42
CA LEU A 113 8.02 3.56 10.85
C LEU A 113 7.53 2.26 10.17
N GLY A 114 8.36 1.65 9.33
CA GLY A 114 7.99 0.49 8.50
C GLY A 114 7.13 0.87 7.29
N PHE A 115 7.08 2.15 6.91
CA PHE A 115 6.34 2.66 5.77
C PHE A 115 7.22 2.90 4.55
N GLY A 116 6.61 2.82 3.37
CA GLY A 116 7.22 3.22 2.11
C GLY A 116 6.22 3.90 1.18
N ILE A 117 6.73 4.71 0.24
CA ILE A 117 5.92 5.31 -0.82
C ILE A 117 6.45 4.94 -2.19
N HIS A 118 5.57 4.70 -3.16
CA HIS A 118 5.96 4.41 -4.54
C HIS A 118 5.01 5.04 -5.55
N HIS A 119 5.53 5.97 -6.35
CA HIS A 119 4.79 6.55 -7.46
C HIS A 119 5.76 7.04 -8.55
N ALA A 120 5.26 7.23 -9.77
CA ALA A 120 6.07 7.64 -10.92
C ALA A 120 6.79 9.01 -10.77
N GLY A 121 6.40 9.80 -9.78
CA GLY A 121 7.05 11.08 -9.46
C GLY A 121 8.35 10.95 -8.66
N LEU A 122 8.65 9.76 -8.10
CA LEU A 122 9.91 9.51 -7.41
C LEU A 122 11.05 9.23 -8.41
N PRO A 123 12.28 9.68 -8.12
CA PRO A 123 13.47 9.26 -8.85
C PRO A 123 13.53 7.74 -8.99
N ARG A 124 13.96 7.24 -10.16
CA ARG A 124 14.08 5.79 -10.43
C ARG A 124 14.86 5.06 -9.34
N ARG A 125 15.95 5.65 -8.85
CA ARG A 125 16.77 5.10 -7.76
C ARG A 125 15.96 4.87 -6.49
N GLU A 126 15.09 5.81 -6.11
CA GLU A 126 14.28 5.74 -4.90
C GLU A 126 13.15 4.70 -5.04
N ARG A 127 12.56 4.58 -6.24
CA ARG A 127 11.58 3.52 -6.56
C ARG A 127 12.18 2.13 -6.41
N LEU A 128 13.31 1.89 -7.07
CA LEU A 128 14.02 0.60 -7.00
C LEU A 128 14.47 0.26 -5.58
N MET A 129 14.87 1.27 -4.81
CA MET A 129 15.23 1.10 -3.40
C MET A 129 14.02 0.68 -2.57
N THR A 130 12.89 1.35 -2.73
CA THR A 130 11.64 1.05 -2.01
C THR A 130 11.12 -0.35 -2.36
N GLU A 131 11.15 -0.72 -3.65
CA GLU A 131 10.82 -2.07 -4.11
C GLU A 131 11.70 -3.14 -3.43
N LYS A 132 13.02 -2.91 -3.37
CA LYS A 132 13.96 -3.81 -2.70
C LYS A 132 13.70 -3.92 -1.20
N PHE A 133 13.42 -2.81 -0.53
CA PHE A 133 13.15 -2.81 0.91
C PHE A 133 11.85 -3.52 1.25
N PHE A 134 10.81 -3.36 0.42
CA PHE A 134 9.58 -4.11 0.58
C PHE A 134 9.80 -5.61 0.32
N ALA A 135 10.50 -5.99 -0.75
CA ALA A 135 10.80 -7.39 -1.05
C ALA A 135 11.60 -8.08 0.08
N ASN A 136 12.48 -7.33 0.75
CA ASN A 136 13.28 -7.82 1.88
C ASN A 136 12.55 -7.76 3.23
N GLY A 137 11.28 -7.35 3.26
CA GLY A 137 10.50 -7.26 4.50
C GLY A 137 10.90 -6.11 5.42
N HIS A 138 11.64 -5.10 4.94
CA HIS A 138 12.00 -3.90 5.72
C HIS A 138 10.87 -2.86 5.74
N ILE A 139 9.90 -2.98 4.83
CA ILE A 139 8.70 -2.15 4.78
C ILE A 139 7.50 -3.08 4.97
N THR A 140 6.65 -2.79 5.95
CA THR A 140 5.42 -3.54 6.24
C THR A 140 4.24 -2.97 5.45
N VAL A 141 4.19 -1.65 5.24
CA VAL A 141 3.13 -0.98 4.47
C VAL A 141 3.74 -0.13 3.36
N LEU A 142 3.38 -0.44 2.12
CA LEU A 142 3.81 0.34 0.96
C LEU A 142 2.61 1.05 0.32
N PHE A 143 2.63 2.37 0.38
CA PHE A 143 1.63 3.24 -0.25
C PHE A 143 2.02 3.52 -1.69
N CYS A 144 1.16 3.19 -2.65
CA CYS A 144 1.52 3.26 -4.06
C CYS A 144 0.39 3.73 -4.96
N THR A 145 0.74 4.22 -6.15
CA THR A 145 -0.24 4.50 -7.21
C THR A 145 -0.50 3.25 -8.06
N SER A 146 -1.65 3.18 -8.75
CA SER A 146 -2.04 2.06 -9.63
C SER A 146 -0.97 1.65 -10.65
N THR A 147 -0.11 2.59 -11.07
CA THR A 147 1.03 2.31 -11.95
C THR A 147 1.98 1.24 -11.42
N LEU A 148 2.07 1.02 -10.11
CA LEU A 148 2.90 -0.06 -9.53
C LEU A 148 2.38 -1.44 -9.96
N ALA A 149 1.06 -1.60 -10.14
CA ALA A 149 0.47 -2.87 -10.55
C ALA A 149 0.95 -3.31 -11.95
N TRP A 150 1.41 -2.37 -12.77
CA TRP A 150 1.90 -2.60 -14.12
C TRP A 150 3.44 -2.63 -14.13
N GLY A 151 4.02 -3.83 -14.25
CA GLY A 151 5.45 -4.00 -14.57
C GLY A 151 6.40 -4.27 -13.41
N ILE A 152 5.92 -4.50 -12.19
CA ILE A 152 6.77 -4.89 -11.04
C ILE A 152 6.18 -6.11 -10.34
N ASN A 153 6.98 -7.15 -10.13
CA ASN A 153 6.58 -8.35 -9.38
C ASN A 153 6.82 -8.17 -7.89
N LEU A 154 5.95 -7.39 -7.23
CA LEU A 154 6.00 -7.16 -5.79
C LEU A 154 4.71 -7.69 -5.13
N PRO A 155 4.63 -8.99 -4.82
CA PRO A 155 3.47 -9.55 -4.14
C PRO A 155 3.47 -9.19 -2.66
N ALA A 156 2.28 -9.04 -2.09
CA ALA A 156 2.04 -8.77 -0.67
C ALA A 156 0.91 -9.64 -0.16
N HIS A 157 0.82 -9.84 1.16
CA HIS A 157 -0.25 -10.65 1.74
C HIS A 157 -1.64 -10.09 1.46
N ALA A 158 -1.77 -8.79 1.67
CA ALA A 158 -3.00 -8.06 1.45
C ALA A 158 -2.79 -6.87 0.53
N VAL A 159 -3.82 -6.55 -0.23
CA VAL A 159 -3.87 -5.34 -1.06
C VAL A 159 -5.12 -4.55 -0.73
N VAL A 160 -4.94 -3.27 -0.40
CA VAL A 160 -6.04 -2.35 -0.08
C VAL A 160 -6.09 -1.26 -1.14
N ILE A 161 -7.25 -1.05 -1.76
CA ILE A 161 -7.50 0.08 -2.66
C ILE A 161 -8.25 1.16 -1.88
N ARG A 162 -7.55 2.23 -1.51
CA ARG A 162 -8.16 3.37 -0.82
C ARG A 162 -8.79 4.29 -1.87
N GLY A 163 -10.09 4.08 -2.08
CA GLY A 163 -10.93 4.84 -2.98
C GLY A 163 -10.79 4.43 -4.44
N THR A 164 -11.91 4.54 -5.17
CA THR A 164 -12.04 4.05 -6.54
C THR A 164 -12.23 5.17 -7.56
N GLU A 165 -12.04 6.42 -7.17
CA GLU A 165 -12.22 7.58 -8.05
C GLU A 165 -10.87 8.18 -8.47
N ILE A 166 -10.66 8.30 -9.77
CA ILE A 166 -9.52 8.97 -10.40
C ILE A 166 -10.03 10.24 -11.09
N PHE A 167 -9.31 11.36 -10.92
CA PHE A 167 -9.59 12.57 -11.67
C PHE A 167 -9.16 12.42 -13.14
N ASN A 168 -10.12 12.50 -14.06
CA ASN A 168 -9.89 12.42 -15.49
C ASN A 168 -9.87 13.82 -16.12
N VAL A 169 -8.67 14.26 -16.50
CA VAL A 169 -8.44 15.59 -17.10
C VAL A 169 -9.21 15.76 -18.42
N GLN A 170 -9.34 14.71 -19.22
CA GLN A 170 -10.03 14.77 -20.52
C GLN A 170 -11.54 14.92 -20.36
N LYS A 171 -12.11 14.32 -19.31
CA LYS A 171 -13.54 14.41 -18.98
C LYS A 171 -13.88 15.57 -18.04
N GLY A 172 -12.88 16.27 -17.51
CA GLY A 172 -13.06 17.38 -16.57
C GLY A 172 -13.71 16.97 -15.24
N GLY A 173 -13.58 15.71 -14.82
CA GLY A 173 -14.29 15.18 -13.66
C GLY A 173 -13.72 13.87 -13.13
N PHE A 174 -14.26 13.39 -12.01
CA PHE A 174 -13.90 12.10 -11.44
C PHE A 174 -14.53 10.95 -12.24
N SER A 175 -13.77 9.88 -12.41
CA SER A 175 -14.21 8.63 -13.03
C SER A 175 -13.71 7.45 -12.22
N ASP A 176 -14.44 6.35 -12.24
CA ASP A 176 -14.02 5.13 -11.56
C ASP A 176 -12.71 4.56 -12.11
N ILE A 177 -11.94 3.88 -11.26
CA ILE A 177 -10.78 3.08 -11.65
C ILE A 177 -11.25 2.02 -12.67
N GLY A 178 -10.47 1.83 -13.74
CA GLY A 178 -10.76 0.82 -14.73
C GLY A 178 -10.70 -0.60 -14.15
N VAL A 179 -11.59 -1.48 -14.61
CA VAL A 179 -11.64 -2.89 -14.17
C VAL A 179 -10.30 -3.60 -14.33
N LEU A 180 -9.56 -3.29 -15.40
CA LEU A 180 -8.22 -3.84 -15.65
C LEU A 180 -7.22 -3.42 -14.56
N ASP A 181 -7.23 -2.16 -14.12
CA ASP A 181 -6.35 -1.70 -13.05
C ASP A 181 -6.68 -2.40 -11.73
N VAL A 182 -7.97 -2.55 -11.40
CA VAL A 182 -8.40 -3.29 -10.21
C VAL A 182 -7.94 -4.75 -10.28
N GLN A 183 -8.11 -5.42 -11.42
CA GLN A 183 -7.66 -6.80 -11.60
C GLN A 183 -6.15 -6.95 -11.47
N GLN A 184 -5.37 -6.01 -12.03
CA GLN A 184 -3.91 -6.02 -11.90
C GLN A 184 -3.46 -5.79 -10.45
N ILE A 185 -4.14 -4.90 -9.74
CA ILE A 185 -3.90 -4.64 -8.32
C ILE A 185 -4.18 -5.90 -7.50
N PHE A 186 -5.33 -6.54 -7.71
CA PHE A 186 -5.69 -7.81 -7.04
C PHE A 186 -4.74 -8.94 -7.39
N GLY A 187 -4.11 -8.93 -8.57
CA GLY A 187 -3.05 -9.85 -8.94
C GLY A 187 -1.84 -9.83 -8.00
N ARG A 188 -1.66 -8.77 -7.20
CA ARG A 188 -0.53 -8.63 -6.25
C ARG A 188 -0.81 -9.20 -4.86
N ALA A 189 -2.05 -9.56 -4.54
CA ALA A 189 -2.42 -10.11 -3.24
C ALA A 189 -2.09 -11.61 -3.16
N GLY A 190 -1.33 -12.07 -2.18
CA GLY A 190 -0.87 -13.45 -2.08
C GLY A 190 0.49 -13.66 -2.75
N ARG A 191 1.52 -13.89 -1.93
CA ARG A 191 2.88 -14.29 -2.28
C ARG A 191 2.93 -15.79 -2.52
N PRO A 192 3.12 -16.25 -3.77
CA PRO A 192 3.33 -17.66 -4.04
C PRO A 192 4.51 -18.16 -3.21
N GLN A 193 4.38 -19.36 -2.60
CA GLN A 193 5.35 -20.00 -1.70
C GLN A 193 5.43 -19.48 -0.27
N TYR A 194 4.91 -18.28 0.04
CA TYR A 194 4.96 -17.72 1.40
C TYR A 194 3.60 -17.73 2.10
N GLU A 195 2.51 -17.70 1.34
CA GLU A 195 1.16 -17.49 1.88
C GLU A 195 0.18 -18.52 1.34
N SER A 196 -0.73 -18.99 2.20
CA SER A 196 -1.80 -19.93 1.86
C SER A 196 -3.04 -19.24 1.28
N SER A 197 -3.18 -17.93 1.46
CA SER A 197 -4.27 -17.12 0.92
C SER A 197 -3.86 -15.65 0.79
N GLY A 198 -4.33 -14.96 -0.25
CA GLY A 198 -4.22 -13.52 -0.42
C GLY A 198 -5.52 -12.82 -0.05
N LYS A 199 -5.41 -11.57 0.42
CA LYS A 199 -6.54 -10.75 0.89
C LYS A 199 -6.66 -9.42 0.14
#